data_AF-A0A317U2T4-F1
#
_entry.id   AF-A0A317U2T4-F1
#
_cell.length_a   1.000
_cell.length_b   1.000
_cell.length_c   1.000
_cell.angle_alpha   90.00
_cell.angle_beta   90.00
_cell.angle_gamma   90.00
#
_symmetry.space_group_name_H-M   'P 1'
#
loop_
_entity.id
_entity.type
_entity.pdbx_description
1 polymer ?
#
loop_
_entity_poly.entity_id
_entity_poly.type
_entity_poly.pdbx_seq_one_letter_code
_entity_poly.pdbx_strand_id
1 'polypeptide(L)'
;MYPIEARLTTPLKIDVAKIATYFPEFRYRGPAISYSGKPITSEFILNDGNLDKMEVLSFDNKTDEGFTSISSNYSPKELAVLLLRLPLELSSPLVNSLREIGMEISLSENEQQEIMAVYQREKKLNSVHRLLKGAVPVDFKLTETITVLQHEYAITTATSEQPILGTYGANTCLILALYDATNKMAILAHIDTMTPIESLSELLQPVSENSIAHLAGGDSNSHSMCIELIELLTKYHIHIENADVLKSSFAGASLAIDARTGTIYSPVRPDQLYKTADINQRQRRVQMQFIKSPLVQCNDKPLIYQDFEGASKNKDRLKESDSVFYDEGPIITSGSEWDWDADQYRTTFVQHPSHDNNSITTDLIDKAHDEVTTKQPKRWSFKEYNAHSFLRDLDKNRAEDKEQKLESQVEEQLSLLLGERCSLISLLSNLHIIKISAAQSEQTVKQYAAILSAVGLVVAANGGKLKLEGTLTKVLEKLDKVTFANHHHENFIMG
;
A
#
# COMPACT_ATOMS: atom_id res chain seq x y z
N MET A 1 -23.74 -16.73 20.30
CA MET A 1 -23.96 -16.43 21.72
C MET A 1 -25.43 -16.10 21.89
N TYR A 2 -26.03 -16.42 23.04
CA TYR A 2 -27.37 -15.91 23.35
C TYR A 2 -27.23 -14.43 23.77
N PRO A 3 -28.14 -13.55 23.35
CA PRO A 3 -28.18 -12.17 23.84
C PRO A 3 -28.23 -12.19 25.36
N ILE A 4 -27.46 -11.31 25.98
CA ILE A 4 -27.58 -11.08 27.42
C ILE A 4 -28.76 -10.14 27.58
N GLU A 5 -29.90 -10.66 28.05
CA GLU A 5 -31.10 -9.89 28.34
C GLU A 5 -31.28 -9.79 29.85
N ALA A 6 -31.70 -8.61 30.33
CA ALA A 6 -32.07 -8.48 31.71
C ALA A 6 -33.16 -7.46 31.99
N ARG A 7 -33.96 -7.81 33.01
CA ARG A 7 -34.96 -6.94 33.60
C ARG A 7 -34.32 -6.10 34.70
N LEU A 8 -34.52 -4.79 34.62
CA LEU A 8 -33.97 -3.83 35.55
C LEU A 8 -34.85 -3.70 36.79
N THR A 9 -34.24 -3.67 37.96
CA THR A 9 -34.98 -3.46 39.22
C THR A 9 -35.36 -1.99 39.40
N THR A 10 -34.53 -1.10 38.85
CA THR A 10 -34.80 0.34 38.75
C THR A 10 -34.92 0.72 37.28
N PRO A 11 -36.01 1.38 36.85
CA PRO A 11 -36.14 1.84 35.47
C PRO A 11 -34.98 2.75 35.04
N LEU A 12 -34.38 2.45 33.88
CA LEU A 12 -33.27 3.20 33.30
C LEU A 12 -33.79 4.43 32.55
N LYS A 13 -33.54 5.61 33.11
CA LYS A 13 -33.82 6.90 32.47
C LYS A 13 -32.67 7.31 31.57
N ILE A 14 -32.69 6.86 30.32
CA ILE A 14 -31.69 7.22 29.32
C ILE A 14 -32.32 7.64 27.99
N ASP A 15 -31.66 8.55 27.29
CA ASP A 15 -32.02 8.94 25.94
C ASP A 15 -31.15 8.15 24.95
N VAL A 16 -31.70 7.07 24.40
CA VAL A 16 -31.00 6.18 23.46
C VAL A 16 -30.60 6.92 22.18
N ALA A 17 -31.40 7.90 21.73
CA ALA A 17 -31.05 8.71 20.57
C ALA A 17 -29.84 9.60 20.87
N LYS A 18 -29.75 10.15 22.09
CA LYS A 18 -28.57 10.89 22.55
C LYS A 18 -27.33 9.99 22.64
N ILE A 19 -27.43 8.75 23.12
CA ILE A 19 -26.32 7.78 23.10
C ILE A 19 -25.80 7.59 21.67
N ALA A 20 -26.70 7.38 20.70
CA ALA A 20 -26.33 7.17 19.30
C ALA A 20 -25.46 8.29 18.71
N THR A 21 -25.63 9.53 19.17
CA THR A 21 -24.82 10.66 18.69
C THR A 21 -23.33 10.57 19.03
N TYR A 22 -22.94 9.71 19.99
CA TYR A 22 -21.54 9.45 20.35
C TYR A 22 -20.92 8.31 19.52
N PHE A 23 -21.73 7.61 18.73
CA PHE A 23 -21.34 6.47 17.92
C PHE A 23 -21.85 6.65 16.49
N PRO A 24 -21.19 7.51 15.66
CA PRO A 24 -21.60 7.72 14.28
C PRO A 24 -21.62 6.43 13.43
N GLU A 25 -20.88 5.40 13.84
CA GLU A 25 -20.87 4.07 13.25
C GLU A 25 -22.12 3.24 13.58
N PHE A 26 -22.86 3.59 14.65
CA PHE A 26 -24.05 2.86 15.07
C PHE A 26 -25.32 3.47 14.49
N ARG A 27 -26.26 2.60 14.15
CA ARG A 27 -27.60 2.98 13.70
C ARG A 27 -28.58 2.87 14.85
N TYR A 28 -29.16 4.00 15.20
CA TYR A 28 -30.32 4.06 16.08
C TYR A 28 -31.60 3.66 15.34
N ARG A 29 -32.36 2.75 15.93
CA ARG A 29 -33.73 2.42 15.51
C ARG A 29 -34.65 2.61 16.70
N GLY A 30 -35.64 3.49 16.55
CA GLY A 30 -36.74 3.58 17.50
C GLY A 30 -37.78 2.46 17.29
N PRO A 31 -38.86 2.49 18.07
CA PRO A 31 -40.01 1.60 17.95
C PRO A 31 -40.47 1.44 16.51
N ALA A 32 -40.67 0.20 16.05
CA ALA A 32 -41.34 -0.02 14.77
C ALA A 32 -42.79 0.46 14.89
N ILE A 33 -43.29 1.24 13.94
CA ILE A 33 -44.66 1.77 13.96
C ILE A 33 -45.48 1.07 12.87
N SER A 34 -46.70 0.65 13.21
CA SER A 34 -47.64 0.06 12.27
C SER A 34 -48.22 1.11 11.32
N TYR A 35 -48.88 0.64 10.25
CA TYR A 35 -49.63 1.51 9.36
C TYR A 35 -50.71 2.34 10.07
N SER A 36 -51.17 1.92 11.26
CA SER A 36 -52.13 2.68 12.07
C SER A 36 -51.47 3.69 13.02
N GLY A 37 -50.17 3.92 12.92
CA GLY A 37 -49.41 4.82 13.81
C GLY A 37 -49.17 4.26 15.21
N LYS A 38 -49.47 2.98 15.47
CA LYS A 38 -49.25 2.34 16.78
C LYS A 38 -47.90 1.63 16.80
N PRO A 39 -47.10 1.75 17.87
CA PRO A 39 -45.86 0.98 17.98
C PRO A 39 -46.14 -0.52 17.96
N ILE A 40 -45.44 -1.23 17.07
CA ILE A 40 -45.39 -2.70 16.94
C ILE A 40 -44.41 -3.26 17.97
N THR A 41 -43.30 -2.55 18.22
CA THR A 41 -42.31 -2.90 19.25
C THR A 41 -42.15 -1.73 20.22
N SER A 42 -41.77 -2.01 21.48
CA SER A 42 -41.32 -1.00 22.43
C SER A 42 -39.80 -0.80 22.41
N GLU A 43 -39.12 -1.54 21.54
CA GLU A 43 -37.67 -1.64 21.47
C GLU A 43 -37.03 -0.41 20.83
N PHE A 44 -35.98 0.06 21.48
CA PHE A 44 -35.04 1.06 20.97
C PHE A 44 -33.69 0.37 20.84
N ILE A 45 -33.13 0.35 19.64
CA ILE A 45 -31.97 -0.47 19.32
C ILE A 45 -30.83 0.40 18.80
N LEU A 46 -29.64 0.23 19.38
CA LEU A 46 -28.37 0.65 18.81
C LEU A 46 -27.78 -0.55 18.08
N ASN A 47 -27.61 -0.44 16.75
CA ASN A 47 -27.08 -1.52 15.91
C ASN A 47 -25.71 -1.14 15.36
N ASP A 48 -24.81 -2.12 15.23
CA ASP A 48 -23.60 -1.95 14.45
C ASP A 48 -23.96 -1.80 12.96
N GLY A 49 -23.51 -0.72 12.34
CA GLY A 49 -23.83 -0.40 10.95
C GLY A 49 -23.19 -1.32 9.91
N ASN A 50 -22.17 -2.12 10.28
CA ASN A 50 -21.28 -2.79 9.33
C ASN A 50 -21.46 -4.31 9.18
N LEU A 51 -22.11 -5.01 10.11
CA LEU A 51 -22.20 -6.48 10.09
C LEU A 51 -23.57 -6.96 10.57
N ASP A 52 -24.29 -7.69 9.71
CA ASP A 52 -25.46 -8.54 10.02
C ASP A 52 -26.49 -8.04 11.07
N LYS A 53 -26.64 -6.72 11.27
CA LYS A 53 -27.56 -6.10 12.24
C LYS A 53 -27.43 -6.70 13.66
N MET A 54 -26.21 -6.90 14.15
CA MET A 54 -26.02 -7.27 15.55
C MET A 54 -26.49 -6.11 16.44
N GLU A 55 -27.49 -6.38 17.29
CA GLU A 55 -27.97 -5.41 18.28
C GLU A 55 -26.87 -5.22 19.33
N VAL A 56 -26.31 -4.01 19.38
CA VAL A 56 -25.28 -3.62 20.34
C VAL A 56 -25.91 -3.44 21.71
N LEU A 57 -26.98 -2.65 21.75
CA LEU A 57 -27.82 -2.45 22.92
C LEU A 57 -29.27 -2.37 22.45
N SER A 58 -30.14 -3.18 23.02
CA SER A 58 -31.58 -3.06 22.88
C SER A 58 -32.17 -2.65 24.22
N PHE A 59 -33.07 -1.67 24.18
CA PHE A 59 -33.79 -1.15 25.34
C PHE A 59 -35.27 -1.38 25.09
N ASP A 60 -35.93 -2.07 26.02
CA ASP A 60 -37.32 -2.46 25.83
C ASP A 60 -38.17 -2.13 27.06
N ASN A 61 -39.50 -2.27 26.91
CA ASN A 61 -40.49 -2.05 27.95
C ASN A 61 -40.40 -0.63 28.55
N LYS A 62 -40.40 0.38 27.68
CA LYS A 62 -40.38 1.79 28.09
C LYS A 62 -41.67 2.17 28.83
N THR A 63 -41.51 2.66 30.06
CA THR A 63 -42.57 3.25 30.91
C THR A 63 -42.35 4.75 31.09
N ASP A 64 -43.26 5.45 31.77
CA ASP A 64 -43.08 6.86 32.14
C ASP A 64 -41.84 7.08 33.02
N GLU A 65 -41.42 6.05 33.76
CA GLU A 65 -40.23 6.08 34.62
C GLU A 65 -38.93 5.66 33.89
N GLY A 66 -39.01 5.20 32.63
CA GLY A 66 -37.85 4.76 31.85
C GLY A 66 -37.95 3.32 31.36
N PHE A 67 -36.84 2.79 30.86
CA PHE A 67 -36.74 1.43 30.34
C PHE A 67 -36.63 0.41 31.47
N THR A 68 -37.35 -0.70 31.37
CA THR A 68 -37.28 -1.78 32.39
C THR A 68 -36.55 -3.02 31.89
N SER A 69 -36.09 -3.02 30.64
CA SER A 69 -35.26 -4.09 30.08
C SER A 69 -34.12 -3.52 29.26
N ILE A 70 -32.95 -4.16 29.35
CA ILE A 70 -31.80 -3.92 28.49
C ILE A 70 -31.25 -5.27 28.04
N SER A 71 -30.86 -5.36 26.77
CA SER A 71 -30.14 -6.51 26.26
C SER A 71 -29.00 -6.13 25.33
N SER A 72 -28.06 -7.05 25.13
CA SER A 72 -26.87 -6.85 24.31
C SER A 72 -26.40 -8.17 23.72
N ASN A 73 -25.95 -8.14 22.46
CA ASN A 73 -25.18 -9.24 21.87
C ASN A 73 -23.67 -9.10 22.09
N TYR A 74 -23.22 -7.95 22.61
CA TYR A 74 -21.81 -7.69 22.90
C TYR A 74 -21.40 -8.39 24.20
N SER A 75 -20.19 -8.92 24.21
CA SER A 75 -19.56 -9.42 25.42
C SER A 75 -19.37 -8.29 26.45
N PRO A 76 -19.22 -8.61 27.76
CA PRO A 76 -18.95 -7.60 28.78
C PRO A 76 -17.74 -6.70 28.45
N LYS A 77 -16.71 -7.25 27.81
CA LYS A 77 -15.52 -6.50 27.39
C LYS A 77 -15.83 -5.49 26.29
N GLU A 78 -16.59 -5.89 25.27
CA GLU A 78 -16.98 -5.00 24.17
C GLU A 78 -17.94 -3.90 24.66
N LEU A 79 -18.86 -4.24 25.57
CA LEU A 79 -19.71 -3.24 26.24
C LEU A 79 -18.89 -2.28 27.09
N ALA A 80 -17.87 -2.75 27.79
CA ALA A 80 -16.99 -1.89 28.57
C ALA A 80 -16.29 -0.84 27.69
N VAL A 81 -15.77 -1.27 26.53
CA VAL A 81 -15.16 -0.37 25.52
C VAL A 81 -16.16 0.68 25.05
N LEU A 82 -17.40 0.28 24.75
CA LEU A 82 -18.46 1.20 24.33
C LEU A 82 -18.77 2.21 25.42
N LEU A 83 -19.00 1.75 26.65
CA LEU A 83 -19.40 2.61 27.77
C LEU A 83 -18.31 3.61 28.16
N LEU A 84 -17.02 3.29 27.97
CA LEU A 84 -15.92 4.22 28.19
C LEU A 84 -15.94 5.43 27.24
N ARG A 85 -16.55 5.31 26.06
CA ARG A 85 -16.64 6.40 25.08
C ARG A 85 -17.73 7.42 25.42
N LEU A 86 -18.65 7.06 26.32
CA LEU A 86 -19.77 7.89 26.72
C LEU A 86 -19.41 8.84 27.86
N PRO A 87 -19.98 10.06 27.89
CA PRO A 87 -19.93 10.92 29.07
C PRO A 87 -20.44 10.19 30.32
N LEU A 88 -19.87 10.56 31.48
CA LEU A 88 -20.14 9.89 32.75
C LEU A 88 -21.63 9.88 33.11
N GLU A 89 -22.37 10.93 32.75
CA GLU A 89 -23.81 11.03 32.98
C GLU A 89 -24.65 10.04 32.15
N LEU A 90 -24.11 9.54 31.03
CA LEU A 90 -24.76 8.51 30.20
C LEU A 90 -24.23 7.11 30.52
N SER A 91 -22.94 6.97 30.79
CA SER A 91 -22.33 5.66 31.07
C SER A 91 -22.64 5.13 32.47
N SER A 92 -22.67 5.98 33.50
CA SER A 92 -22.87 5.51 34.88
C SER A 92 -24.20 4.79 35.10
N PRO A 93 -25.35 5.31 34.62
CA PRO A 93 -26.62 4.59 34.73
C PRO A 93 -26.59 3.24 34.01
N LEU A 94 -25.97 3.17 32.82
CA LEU A 94 -25.83 1.92 32.07
C LEU A 94 -24.97 0.90 32.82
N VAL A 95 -23.80 1.31 33.33
CA VAL A 95 -22.90 0.45 34.10
C VAL A 95 -23.59 -0.08 35.35
N ASN A 96 -24.35 0.76 36.06
CA ASN A 96 -25.08 0.34 37.25
C ASN A 96 -26.19 -0.65 36.91
N SER A 97 -26.98 -0.38 35.87
CA SER A 97 -28.03 -1.29 35.39
C SER A 97 -27.47 -2.63 34.92
N LEU A 98 -26.32 -2.63 34.25
CA LEU A 98 -25.63 -3.86 33.82
C LEU A 98 -25.03 -4.62 35.02
N ARG A 99 -24.57 -3.91 36.07
CA ARG A 99 -24.10 -4.54 37.31
C ARG A 99 -25.24 -5.20 38.09
N GLU A 100 -26.43 -4.59 38.17
CA GLU A 100 -27.61 -5.16 38.86
C GLU A 100 -27.97 -6.55 38.34
N ILE A 101 -27.65 -6.83 37.08
CA ILE A 101 -28.04 -8.06 36.38
C ILE A 101 -26.89 -9.09 36.36
N GLY A 102 -25.84 -8.85 37.17
CA GLY A 102 -24.68 -9.74 37.29
C GLY A 102 -23.66 -9.59 36.17
N MET A 103 -23.78 -8.57 35.31
CA MET A 103 -22.75 -8.28 34.31
C MET A 103 -21.66 -7.41 34.95
N GLU A 104 -20.56 -8.05 35.31
CA GLU A 104 -19.39 -7.33 35.82
C GLU A 104 -18.63 -6.70 34.64
N ILE A 105 -18.83 -5.39 34.47
CA ILE A 105 -18.09 -4.58 33.52
C ILE A 105 -16.84 -4.08 34.24
N SER A 106 -15.81 -4.92 34.29
CA SER A 106 -14.50 -4.55 34.83
C SER A 106 -13.47 -4.58 33.72
N LEU A 107 -12.80 -3.45 33.51
CA LEU A 107 -11.56 -3.36 32.76
C LEU A 107 -10.45 -3.04 33.75
N SER A 108 -9.28 -3.65 33.60
CA SER A 108 -8.10 -3.23 34.35
C SER A 108 -7.77 -1.76 34.06
N GLU A 109 -7.08 -1.08 34.98
CA GLU A 109 -6.68 0.32 34.76
C GLU A 109 -5.89 0.50 33.47
N ASN A 110 -4.99 -0.45 33.16
CA ASN A 110 -4.22 -0.47 31.92
C ASN A 110 -5.13 -0.58 30.67
N GLU A 111 -6.13 -1.48 30.69
CA GLU A 111 -7.08 -1.59 29.56
C GLU A 111 -7.91 -0.33 29.39
N GLN A 112 -8.35 0.30 30.49
CA GLN A 112 -9.09 1.57 30.42
C GLN A 112 -8.23 2.68 29.79
N GLN A 113 -6.97 2.79 30.21
CA GLN A 113 -6.02 3.76 29.65
C GLN A 113 -5.78 3.51 28.16
N GLU A 114 -5.58 2.26 27.76
CA GLU A 114 -5.37 1.88 26.35
C GLU A 114 -6.60 2.20 25.48
N ILE A 115 -7.80 1.81 25.93
CA ILE A 115 -9.06 2.10 25.23
C ILE A 115 -9.30 3.60 25.12
N MET A 116 -9.08 4.35 26.20
CA MET A 116 -9.23 5.81 26.18
C MET A 116 -8.21 6.48 25.26
N ALA A 117 -6.98 5.96 25.21
CA ALA A 117 -5.98 6.43 24.26
C ALA A 117 -6.44 6.20 22.81
N VAL A 118 -6.89 4.99 22.47
CA VAL A 118 -7.46 4.68 21.14
C VAL A 118 -8.64 5.60 20.82
N TYR A 119 -9.58 5.77 21.74
CA TYR A 119 -10.74 6.64 21.54
C TYR A 119 -10.35 8.11 21.33
N GLN A 120 -9.39 8.63 22.10
CA GLN A 120 -8.89 9.99 21.91
C GLN A 120 -8.24 10.17 20.53
N ARG A 121 -7.48 9.16 20.06
CA ARG A 121 -6.89 9.13 18.72
C ARG A 121 -7.95 9.13 17.63
N GLU A 122 -8.99 8.31 17.75
CA GLU A 122 -10.14 8.28 16.83
C GLU A 122 -10.91 9.60 16.80
N LYS A 123 -11.17 10.18 17.98
CA LYS A 123 -11.84 11.48 18.09
C LYS A 123 -11.04 12.58 17.37
N LYS A 124 -9.71 12.51 17.44
CA LYS A 124 -8.82 13.44 16.76
C LYS A 124 -8.83 13.25 15.24
N LEU A 125 -8.84 12.02 14.75
CA LEU A 125 -9.01 11.72 13.33
C LEU A 125 -10.36 12.25 12.81
N ASN A 126 -11.44 11.96 13.53
CA ASN A 126 -12.78 12.42 13.16
C ASN A 126 -12.95 13.94 13.21
N SER A 127 -12.18 14.66 14.04
CA SER A 127 -12.29 16.13 14.12
C SER A 127 -11.65 16.85 12.92
N VAL A 128 -10.70 16.20 12.25
CA VAL A 128 -10.03 16.71 11.04
C VAL A 128 -10.62 16.14 9.75
N HIS A 129 -11.34 15.02 9.81
CA HIS A 129 -11.92 14.36 8.65
C HIS A 129 -12.91 15.28 7.92
N ARG A 130 -12.50 15.76 6.74
CA ARG A 130 -13.24 16.71 5.91
C ARG A 130 -12.81 16.50 4.46
N LEU A 131 -13.78 16.49 3.55
CA LEU A 131 -13.50 16.53 2.10
C LEU A 131 -12.54 17.68 1.77
N LEU A 132 -11.72 17.54 0.73
CA LEU A 132 -10.79 18.57 0.25
C LEU A 132 -11.54 19.85 -0.19
N LYS A 133 -11.92 20.70 0.77
CA LYS A 133 -12.59 21.96 0.48
C LYS A 133 -11.64 22.90 -0.23
N GLY A 134 -12.13 23.54 -1.29
CA GLY A 134 -11.35 24.49 -2.09
C GLY A 134 -10.43 23.85 -3.12
N ALA A 135 -10.44 22.52 -3.28
CA ALA A 135 -9.79 21.90 -4.42
C ALA A 135 -10.47 22.35 -5.73
N VAL A 136 -9.67 22.76 -6.71
CA VAL A 136 -10.16 23.22 -8.02
C VAL A 136 -9.77 22.23 -9.13
N PRO A 137 -10.46 22.25 -10.30
CA PRO A 137 -10.04 21.50 -11.46
C PRO A 137 -8.65 21.95 -11.95
N VAL A 138 -7.91 21.03 -12.57
CA VAL A 138 -6.58 21.31 -13.14
C VAL A 138 -6.66 22.40 -14.22
N ASP A 139 -5.88 23.46 -14.06
CA ASP A 139 -5.73 24.59 -14.99
C ASP A 139 -4.25 24.94 -15.31
N PHE A 140 -3.31 24.18 -14.75
CA PHE A 140 -1.88 24.37 -14.93
C PHE A 140 -1.31 23.69 -16.18
N LYS A 141 -0.11 24.10 -16.60
CA LYS A 141 0.61 23.44 -17.69
C LYS A 141 1.42 22.27 -17.17
N LEU A 142 1.52 21.21 -17.98
CA LEU A 142 2.33 20.03 -17.68
C LEU A 142 3.76 20.41 -17.23
N THR A 143 4.41 21.32 -17.96
CA THR A 143 5.79 21.75 -17.72
C THR A 143 6.02 22.46 -16.38
N GLU A 144 4.95 22.92 -15.70
CA GLU A 144 5.04 23.59 -14.40
C GLU A 144 5.02 22.59 -13.22
N THR A 145 4.99 21.28 -13.50
CA THR A 145 4.73 20.26 -12.48
C THR A 145 5.93 19.36 -12.21
N ILE A 146 6.05 18.91 -10.96
CA ILE A 146 6.89 17.78 -10.54
C ILE A 146 5.97 16.65 -10.12
N THR A 147 6.13 15.47 -10.75
CA THR A 147 5.42 14.26 -10.31
C THR A 147 6.13 13.65 -9.11
N VAL A 148 5.42 13.47 -8.01
CA VAL A 148 5.85 12.73 -6.83
C VAL A 148 5.24 11.33 -6.88
N LEU A 149 6.05 10.28 -6.93
CA LEU A 149 5.58 8.89 -6.89
C LEU A 149 5.40 8.42 -5.44
N GLN A 150 4.81 7.25 -5.29
CA GLN A 150 4.76 6.54 -4.01
C GLN A 150 6.15 6.44 -3.37
N HIS A 151 6.22 6.56 -2.05
CA HIS A 151 7.47 6.54 -1.28
C HIS A 151 8.44 7.70 -1.55
N GLU A 152 7.93 8.79 -2.14
CA GLU A 152 8.70 10.00 -2.40
C GLU A 152 8.09 11.25 -1.76
N TYR A 153 8.93 12.28 -1.67
CA TYR A 153 8.49 13.64 -1.39
C TYR A 153 9.18 14.65 -2.31
N ALA A 154 8.59 15.82 -2.48
CA ALA A 154 9.22 16.95 -3.16
C ALA A 154 8.95 18.24 -2.38
N ILE A 155 9.82 19.22 -2.59
CA ILE A 155 9.71 20.57 -2.06
C ILE A 155 9.93 21.53 -3.23
N THR A 156 9.05 22.49 -3.43
CA THR A 156 9.21 23.54 -4.44
C THR A 156 8.81 24.90 -3.88
N THR A 157 9.20 25.96 -4.57
CA THR A 157 8.90 27.34 -4.18
C THR A 157 8.16 28.07 -5.30
N ALA A 158 7.53 29.20 -4.96
CA ALA A 158 6.81 30.02 -5.93
C ALA A 158 7.65 30.55 -7.09
N THR A 159 8.98 30.58 -6.95
CA THR A 159 9.92 31.05 -7.98
C THR A 159 10.54 29.92 -8.80
N SER A 160 10.19 28.66 -8.53
CA SER A 160 10.65 27.50 -9.30
C SER A 160 10.07 27.53 -10.72
N GLU A 161 10.78 26.95 -11.68
CA GLU A 161 10.24 26.66 -13.02
C GLU A 161 9.09 25.64 -12.95
N GLN A 162 9.10 24.80 -11.91
CA GLN A 162 8.07 23.81 -11.61
C GLN A 162 7.48 24.05 -10.22
N PRO A 163 6.62 25.08 -10.06
CA PRO A 163 6.08 25.47 -8.76
C PRO A 163 4.94 24.56 -8.26
N ILE A 164 4.51 23.57 -9.06
CA ILE A 164 3.39 22.70 -8.73
C ILE A 164 3.90 21.28 -8.45
N LEU A 165 3.55 20.72 -7.31
CA LEU A 165 3.83 19.32 -6.98
C LEU A 165 2.55 18.52 -7.16
N GLY A 166 2.61 17.36 -7.81
CA GLY A 166 1.43 16.51 -8.02
C GLY A 166 1.71 15.03 -7.80
N THR A 167 0.69 14.31 -7.34
CA THR A 167 0.73 12.86 -7.17
C THR A 167 -0.65 12.24 -7.42
N TYR A 168 -0.68 10.91 -7.59
CA TYR A 168 -1.89 10.17 -7.92
C TYR A 168 -1.85 8.74 -7.40
N GLY A 169 -3.02 8.09 -7.33
CA GLY A 169 -3.14 6.66 -7.05
C GLY A 169 -3.01 6.27 -5.59
N ALA A 170 -3.19 7.20 -4.65
CA ALA A 170 -3.08 6.93 -3.22
C ALA A 170 -4.33 6.21 -2.69
N ASN A 171 -4.40 4.89 -2.87
CA ASN A 171 -5.45 4.04 -2.33
C ASN A 171 -5.19 3.70 -0.86
N THR A 172 -4.27 2.76 -0.57
CA THR A 172 -3.79 2.46 0.79
C THR A 172 -2.68 3.41 1.26
N CYS A 173 -2.23 4.32 0.38
CA CYS A 173 -1.22 5.33 0.69
C CYS A 173 -1.88 6.64 1.11
N LEU A 174 -1.15 7.50 1.81
CA LEU A 174 -1.59 8.83 2.19
C LEU A 174 -0.80 9.89 1.39
N ILE A 175 -1.50 10.93 0.96
CA ILE A 175 -0.89 12.13 0.40
C ILE A 175 -0.86 13.19 1.49
N LEU A 176 0.32 13.73 1.78
CA LEU A 176 0.50 14.93 2.59
C LEU A 176 0.92 16.09 1.68
N ALA A 177 0.08 17.12 1.59
CA ALA A 177 0.43 18.37 0.92
C ALA A 177 0.49 19.50 1.96
N LEU A 178 1.62 20.21 2.01
CA LEU A 178 1.85 21.33 2.91
C LEU A 178 2.06 22.60 2.10
N TYR A 179 1.45 23.70 2.54
CA TYR A 179 1.73 25.03 2.03
C TYR A 179 2.23 25.94 3.14
N ASP A 180 3.42 26.49 2.96
CA ASP A 180 3.98 27.54 3.79
C ASP A 180 3.81 28.88 3.08
N ALA A 181 2.81 29.65 3.51
CA ALA A 181 2.50 30.95 2.93
C ALA A 181 3.62 32.00 3.15
N THR A 182 4.41 31.84 4.21
CA THR A 182 5.49 32.76 4.60
C THR A 182 6.66 32.60 3.64
N ASN A 183 7.09 31.35 3.44
CA ASN A 183 8.23 31.02 2.59
C ASN A 183 7.84 30.81 1.12
N LYS A 184 6.54 30.86 0.80
CA LYS A 184 5.98 30.56 -0.52
C LYS A 184 6.51 29.23 -1.04
N MET A 185 6.37 28.21 -0.19
CA MET A 185 6.89 26.87 -0.39
C MET A 185 5.72 25.88 -0.35
N ALA A 186 5.79 24.87 -1.20
CA ALA A 186 4.94 23.70 -1.11
C ALA A 186 5.79 22.45 -0.88
N ILE A 187 5.26 21.53 -0.07
CA ILE A 187 5.80 20.19 0.12
C ILE A 187 4.70 19.20 -0.25
N LEU A 188 5.05 18.14 -0.97
CA LEU A 188 4.15 17.04 -1.27
C LEU A 188 4.86 15.73 -0.99
N ALA A 189 4.23 14.85 -0.21
CA ALA A 189 4.72 13.53 0.12
C ALA A 189 3.65 12.47 -0.17
N HIS A 190 4.05 11.37 -0.81
CA HIS A 190 3.21 10.20 -1.05
C HIS A 190 3.68 9.06 -0.13
N ILE A 191 3.03 8.96 1.02
CA ILE A 191 3.40 8.12 2.15
C ILE A 191 2.74 6.76 2.02
N ASP A 192 3.51 5.69 2.02
CA ASP A 192 3.01 4.32 2.01
C ASP A 192 3.25 3.59 3.34
N THR A 193 2.76 2.35 3.45
CA THR A 193 2.92 1.53 4.65
C THR A 193 4.37 1.16 4.96
N MET A 194 5.29 1.34 4.01
CA MET A 194 6.73 1.13 4.17
C MET A 194 7.45 2.39 4.68
N THR A 195 6.73 3.49 4.91
CA THR A 195 7.30 4.72 5.44
C THR A 195 7.14 4.77 6.97
N PRO A 196 8.22 4.89 7.76
CA PRO A 196 8.14 5.24 9.18
C PRO A 196 7.63 6.68 9.32
N ILE A 197 6.49 6.90 9.95
CA ILE A 197 5.89 8.24 10.03
C ILE A 197 6.83 9.23 10.73
N GLU A 198 7.57 8.78 11.74
CA GLU A 198 8.54 9.58 12.47
C GLU A 198 9.65 10.15 11.59
N SER A 199 10.00 9.50 10.46
CA SER A 199 11.04 10.00 9.56
C SER A 199 10.63 11.29 8.83
N LEU A 200 9.34 11.61 8.80
CA LEU A 200 8.84 12.87 8.24
C LEU A 200 9.22 14.08 9.11
N SER A 201 9.71 13.87 10.33
CA SER A 201 10.16 14.93 11.23
C SER A 201 11.18 15.87 10.58
N GLU A 202 12.10 15.34 9.77
CA GLU A 202 13.10 16.15 9.04
C GLU A 202 12.46 17.00 7.95
N LEU A 203 11.41 16.48 7.29
CA LEU A 203 10.65 17.19 6.27
C LEU A 203 9.80 18.33 6.87
N LEU A 204 9.35 18.20 8.12
CA LEU A 204 8.50 19.18 8.80
C LEU A 204 9.30 20.28 9.52
N GLN A 205 10.58 20.04 9.86
CA GLN A 205 11.44 21.04 10.52
C GLN A 205 11.55 22.40 9.81
N PRO A 206 11.68 22.51 8.47
CA PRO A 206 11.85 23.80 7.80
C PRO A 206 10.53 24.57 7.61
N VAL A 207 9.39 23.99 7.97
CA VAL A 207 8.05 24.52 7.70
C VAL A 207 7.65 25.50 8.81
N SER A 208 7.10 26.67 8.44
CA SER A 208 6.63 27.64 9.45
C SER A 208 5.39 27.14 10.21
N GLU A 209 5.21 27.57 11.46
CA GLU A 209 4.04 27.22 12.29
C GLU A 209 2.69 27.63 11.67
N ASN A 210 2.69 28.58 10.73
CA ASN A 210 1.48 29.04 10.01
C ASN A 210 1.17 28.21 8.77
N SER A 211 1.86 27.09 8.58
CA SER A 211 1.67 26.26 7.39
C SER A 211 0.41 25.43 7.49
N ILE A 212 -0.18 25.16 6.32
CA ILE A 212 -1.44 24.45 6.19
C ILE A 212 -1.17 23.08 5.58
N ALA A 213 -1.77 22.04 6.16
CA ALA A 213 -1.74 20.67 5.68
C ALA A 213 -3.08 20.25 5.05
N HIS A 214 -2.96 19.53 3.95
CA HIS A 214 -4.05 18.79 3.31
C HIS A 214 -3.66 17.31 3.25
N LEU A 215 -4.55 16.45 3.74
CA LEU A 215 -4.39 15.01 3.69
C LEU A 215 -5.41 14.40 2.73
N ALA A 216 -5.01 13.41 1.94
CA ALA A 216 -5.90 12.66 1.07
C ALA A 216 -5.47 11.19 0.93
N GLY A 217 -6.42 10.31 0.63
CA GLY A 217 -6.14 8.89 0.37
C GLY A 217 -6.29 8.01 1.61
N GLY A 218 -5.70 6.83 1.59
CA GLY A 218 -5.84 5.84 2.63
C GLY A 218 -7.20 5.14 2.60
N ASP A 219 -7.19 3.90 3.07
CA ASP A 219 -8.35 3.08 3.36
C ASP A 219 -8.28 2.59 4.81
N SER A 220 -9.09 1.61 5.20
CA SER A 220 -9.04 1.02 6.54
C SER A 220 -7.67 0.45 6.92
N ASN A 221 -6.84 0.03 5.95
CA ASN A 221 -5.50 -0.51 6.20
C ASN A 221 -4.49 0.59 6.57
N SER A 222 -4.79 1.85 6.24
CA SER A 222 -3.94 3.03 6.50
C SER A 222 -4.32 3.76 7.78
N HIS A 223 -5.26 3.24 8.56
CA HIS A 223 -5.87 3.93 9.70
C HIS A 223 -4.84 4.36 10.76
N SER A 224 -3.97 3.45 11.23
CA SER A 224 -2.90 3.79 12.20
C SER A 224 -1.94 4.84 11.64
N MET A 225 -1.54 4.68 10.38
CA MET A 225 -0.64 5.60 9.68
C MET A 225 -1.22 7.01 9.60
N CYS A 226 -2.54 7.13 9.39
CA CYS A 226 -3.23 8.42 9.36
C CYS A 226 -3.23 9.11 10.72
N ILE A 227 -3.52 8.37 11.79
CA ILE A 227 -3.50 8.89 13.16
C ILE A 227 -2.09 9.36 13.54
N GLU A 228 -1.08 8.54 13.29
CA GLU A 228 0.32 8.86 13.57
C GLU A 228 0.75 10.13 12.83
N LEU A 229 0.33 10.28 11.56
CA LEU A 229 0.61 11.48 10.77
C LEU A 229 -0.07 12.73 11.37
N ILE A 230 -1.33 12.63 11.76
CA ILE A 230 -2.06 13.74 12.41
C ILE A 230 -1.40 14.13 13.73
N GLU A 231 -0.95 13.16 14.52
CA GLU A 231 -0.18 13.40 15.75
C GLU A 231 1.13 14.11 15.47
N LEU A 232 1.86 13.69 14.46
CA LEU A 232 3.10 14.34 14.04
C LEU A 232 2.85 15.79 13.60
N LEU A 233 1.86 16.05 12.74
CA LEU A 233 1.50 17.41 12.32
C LEU A 233 1.11 18.31 13.49
N THR A 234 0.35 17.76 14.45
CA THR A 234 -0.03 18.50 15.68
C THR A 234 1.18 18.85 16.53
N LYS A 235 2.14 17.92 16.65
CA LYS A 235 3.40 18.14 17.39
C LYS A 235 4.22 19.28 16.80
N TYR A 236 4.16 19.47 15.49
CA TYR A 236 4.82 20.56 14.76
C TYR A 236 3.94 21.82 14.61
N HIS A 237 2.80 21.88 15.31
CA HIS A 237 1.86 23.00 15.26
C HIS A 237 1.32 23.33 13.86
N ILE A 238 1.31 22.35 12.95
CA ILE A 238 0.81 22.53 11.58
C ILE A 238 -0.72 22.42 11.58
N HIS A 239 -1.40 23.39 10.97
CA HIS A 239 -2.85 23.39 10.86
C HIS A 239 -3.32 22.42 9.78
N ILE A 240 -4.17 21.45 10.12
CA ILE A 240 -4.81 20.57 9.13
C ILE A 240 -6.12 21.22 8.67
N GLU A 241 -6.11 21.75 7.45
CA GLU A 241 -7.29 22.39 6.85
C GLU A 241 -8.31 21.34 6.38
N ASN A 242 -7.81 20.30 5.70
CA ASN A 242 -8.63 19.20 5.19
C ASN A 242 -7.93 17.85 5.39
N ALA A 243 -8.71 16.82 5.72
CA ALA A 243 -8.26 15.43 5.72
C ALA A 243 -9.31 14.54 5.06
N ASP A 244 -9.17 14.34 3.75
CA ASP A 244 -10.06 13.53 2.93
C ASP A 244 -9.52 12.11 2.82
N VAL A 245 -9.44 11.48 3.99
CA VAL A 245 -8.72 10.23 4.24
C VAL A 245 -9.63 9.06 4.57
N LEU A 246 -9.15 7.82 4.44
CA LEU A 246 -9.87 6.59 4.83
C LEU A 246 -11.17 6.40 4.03
N LYS A 247 -11.12 6.66 2.72
CA LYS A 247 -12.29 6.50 1.86
C LYS A 247 -12.56 5.02 1.66
N SER A 248 -13.85 4.66 1.61
CA SER A 248 -14.28 3.31 1.22
C SER A 248 -14.23 3.06 -0.30
N SER A 249 -13.71 4.02 -1.08
CA SER A 249 -13.66 3.94 -2.53
C SER A 249 -12.36 3.30 -2.99
N PHE A 250 -12.44 2.42 -3.99
CA PHE A 250 -11.25 1.85 -4.65
C PHE A 250 -10.48 2.86 -5.51
N ALA A 251 -11.09 4.02 -5.81
CA ALA A 251 -10.41 5.08 -6.55
C ALA A 251 -9.38 5.76 -5.64
N GLY A 252 -8.09 5.47 -5.88
CA GLY A 252 -6.99 6.10 -5.16
C GLY A 252 -7.03 7.62 -5.30
N ALA A 253 -6.73 8.34 -4.21
CA ALA A 253 -6.72 9.79 -4.22
C ALA A 253 -5.63 10.33 -5.14
N SER A 254 -5.87 11.51 -5.70
CA SER A 254 -4.90 12.27 -6.46
C SER A 254 -5.04 13.76 -6.18
N LEU A 255 -3.90 14.43 -6.10
CA LEU A 255 -3.83 15.80 -5.63
C LEU A 255 -2.57 16.49 -6.16
N ALA A 256 -2.68 17.78 -6.46
CA ALA A 256 -1.53 18.66 -6.66
C ALA A 256 -1.65 19.93 -5.83
N ILE A 257 -0.52 20.59 -5.56
CA ILE A 257 -0.43 21.84 -4.80
C ILE A 257 0.50 22.84 -5.49
N ASP A 258 0.07 24.10 -5.59
CA ASP A 258 0.86 25.20 -6.16
C ASP A 258 1.57 26.02 -5.08
N ALA A 259 2.91 26.07 -5.10
CA ALA A 259 3.71 26.84 -4.14
C ALA A 259 3.53 28.36 -4.25
N ARG A 260 2.96 28.88 -5.34
CA ARG A 260 2.67 30.31 -5.50
C ARG A 260 1.49 30.74 -4.62
N THR A 261 0.46 29.91 -4.59
CA THR A 261 -0.86 30.28 -4.08
C THR A 261 -1.36 29.41 -2.92
N GLY A 262 -0.81 28.21 -2.75
CA GLY A 262 -1.37 27.18 -1.88
C GLY A 262 -2.60 26.49 -2.45
N THR A 263 -2.95 26.76 -3.72
CA THR A 263 -4.11 26.15 -4.38
C THR A 263 -3.92 24.65 -4.50
N ILE A 264 -4.97 23.91 -4.15
CA ILE A 264 -5.05 22.46 -4.27
C ILE A 264 -5.84 22.10 -5.53
N TYR A 265 -5.35 21.12 -6.29
CA TYR A 265 -6.05 20.56 -7.45
C TYR A 265 -6.43 19.11 -7.18
N SER A 266 -7.68 18.74 -7.41
CA SER A 266 -8.14 17.34 -7.28
C SER A 266 -9.46 17.11 -8.04
N PRO A 267 -9.63 15.96 -8.73
CA PRO A 267 -8.61 14.94 -8.97
C PRO A 267 -7.59 15.39 -10.02
N VAL A 268 -6.36 14.89 -9.89
CA VAL A 268 -5.29 15.03 -10.89
C VAL A 268 -5.08 13.69 -11.58
N ARG A 269 -4.88 13.69 -12.90
CA ARG A 269 -4.61 12.49 -13.68
C ARG A 269 -3.12 12.35 -14.02
N PRO A 270 -2.60 11.12 -14.22
CA PRO A 270 -1.19 10.92 -14.57
C PRO A 270 -0.73 11.60 -15.87
N ASP A 271 -1.63 11.81 -16.85
CA ASP A 271 -1.35 12.53 -18.10
C ASP A 271 -1.23 14.05 -17.92
N GLN A 272 -1.64 14.57 -16.76
CA GLN A 272 -1.56 15.99 -16.43
C GLN A 272 -0.28 16.36 -15.67
N LEU A 273 0.54 15.39 -15.28
CA LEU A 273 1.77 15.60 -14.51
C LEU A 273 3.01 15.26 -15.33
N TYR A 274 4.04 16.11 -15.22
CA TYR A 274 5.26 15.97 -16.00
C TYR A 274 6.00 14.70 -15.59
N LYS A 275 6.18 13.80 -16.55
CA LYS A 275 6.92 12.56 -16.37
C LYS A 275 8.39 12.82 -16.68
N THR A 276 9.23 12.77 -15.66
CA THR A 276 10.67 12.85 -15.84
C THR A 276 11.19 11.63 -16.63
N ALA A 277 12.32 11.78 -17.32
CA ALA A 277 12.89 10.70 -18.12
C ALA A 277 13.22 9.44 -17.29
N ASP A 278 13.43 9.59 -15.99
CA ASP A 278 13.76 8.53 -15.03
C ASP A 278 12.54 7.97 -14.27
N ILE A 279 11.31 8.35 -14.62
CA ILE A 279 10.10 7.94 -13.89
C ILE A 279 9.99 6.41 -13.74
N ASN A 280 10.39 5.64 -14.76
CA ASN A 280 10.41 4.19 -14.73
C ASN A 280 11.43 3.63 -13.74
N GLN A 281 12.59 4.26 -13.60
CA GLN A 281 13.62 3.86 -12.64
C GLN A 281 13.15 4.14 -11.20
N ARG A 282 12.55 5.32 -10.99
CA ARG A 282 11.95 5.70 -9.71
C ARG A 282 10.83 4.74 -9.31
N GLN A 283 9.95 4.36 -10.24
CA GLN A 283 8.89 3.38 -9.98
C GLN A 283 9.45 1.99 -9.63
N ARG A 284 10.49 1.52 -10.33
CA ARG A 284 11.16 0.24 -9.99
C ARG A 284 11.76 0.27 -8.59
N ARG A 285 12.35 1.39 -8.17
CA ARG A 285 12.88 1.54 -6.80
C ARG A 285 11.80 1.32 -5.74
N VAL A 286 10.61 1.87 -5.95
CA VAL A 286 9.45 1.68 -5.06
C VAL A 286 9.01 0.21 -5.03
N GLN A 287 8.93 -0.45 -6.20
CA GLN A 287 8.54 -1.85 -6.29
C GLN A 287 9.53 -2.81 -5.61
N MET A 288 10.80 -2.44 -5.54
CA MET A 288 11.87 -3.24 -4.92
C MET A 288 12.03 -2.97 -3.42
N GLN A 289 11.11 -2.24 -2.81
CA GLN A 289 11.20 -1.89 -1.40
C GLN A 289 10.57 -2.97 -0.51
N PHE A 290 11.41 -3.64 0.27
CA PHE A 290 11.01 -4.74 1.17
C PHE A 290 11.14 -4.39 2.66
N ILE A 291 11.73 -3.24 2.97
CA ILE A 291 11.98 -2.79 4.34
C ILE A 291 11.40 -1.39 4.51
N LYS A 292 10.99 -1.08 5.74
CA LYS A 292 10.58 0.28 6.06
C LYS A 292 11.77 1.22 5.91
N SER A 293 11.60 2.33 5.21
CA SER A 293 12.63 3.37 5.06
C SER A 293 12.02 4.77 4.99
N PRO A 294 12.80 5.82 5.28
CA PRO A 294 12.36 7.19 5.04
C PRO A 294 12.00 7.43 3.58
N LEU A 295 11.10 8.39 3.33
CA LEU A 295 10.77 8.83 1.98
C LEU A 295 12.01 9.32 1.23
N VAL A 296 12.03 9.10 -0.07
CA VAL A 296 13.10 9.57 -0.94
C VAL A 296 12.71 10.91 -1.57
N GLN A 297 13.59 11.90 -1.53
CA GLN A 297 13.33 13.15 -2.24
C GLN A 297 13.32 12.90 -3.75
N CYS A 298 12.30 13.41 -4.44
CA CYS A 298 12.27 13.54 -5.89
C CYS A 298 13.39 14.50 -6.29
N ASN A 299 14.56 13.96 -6.62
CA ASN A 299 15.66 14.77 -7.13
C ASN A 299 15.38 15.08 -8.60
N ASP A 300 15.00 16.32 -8.90
CA ASP A 300 14.80 16.81 -10.28
C ASP A 300 16.09 16.89 -11.11
N LYS A 301 17.22 16.44 -10.55
CA LYS A 301 18.46 16.25 -11.30
C LYS A 301 18.64 14.77 -11.56
N PRO A 302 18.73 14.34 -12.84
CA PRO A 302 19.12 12.97 -13.14
C PRO A 302 20.36 12.68 -12.33
N LEU A 303 20.36 11.56 -11.60
CA LEU A 303 21.59 10.99 -11.09
C LEU A 303 22.48 10.78 -12.32
N ILE A 304 23.35 11.75 -12.59
CA ILE A 304 24.54 11.50 -13.38
C ILE A 304 25.26 10.49 -12.52
N TYR A 305 25.11 9.21 -12.85
CA TYR A 305 26.05 8.19 -12.42
C TYR A 305 27.40 8.74 -12.86
N GLN A 306 28.14 9.34 -11.92
CA GLN A 306 29.55 9.51 -12.12
C GLN A 306 30.06 8.10 -12.26
N ASP A 307 30.41 7.74 -13.50
CA ASP A 307 31.12 6.51 -13.78
C ASP A 307 32.19 6.37 -12.71
N PHE A 308 32.20 5.22 -12.04
CA PHE A 308 33.25 4.82 -11.12
C PHE A 308 34.56 4.60 -11.92
N GLU A 309 35.11 5.64 -12.54
CA GLU A 309 36.43 5.66 -13.18
C GLU A 309 37.58 5.57 -12.14
N GLY A 310 37.24 5.42 -10.85
CA GLY A 310 38.21 5.22 -9.76
C GLY A 310 38.80 3.79 -9.69
N ALA A 311 38.23 2.80 -10.37
CA ALA A 311 38.68 1.40 -10.25
C ALA A 311 39.75 0.96 -11.29
N SER A 312 40.22 1.85 -12.18
CA SER A 312 41.24 1.50 -13.20
C SER A 312 42.64 2.09 -12.95
N LYS A 313 42.93 2.64 -11.77
CA LYS A 313 44.30 3.05 -11.38
C LYS A 313 44.99 1.98 -10.53
N ASN A 314 45.12 0.78 -11.09
CA ASN A 314 46.05 -0.25 -10.61
C ASN A 314 46.36 -1.26 -11.73
N LYS A 315 46.69 -0.77 -12.93
CA LYS A 315 47.13 -1.58 -14.07
C LYS A 315 48.64 -1.51 -14.35
N ASP A 316 49.45 -1.04 -13.40
CA ASP A 316 50.91 -1.17 -13.48
C ASP A 316 51.37 -2.51 -12.87
N ARG A 317 50.92 -3.62 -13.46
CA ARG A 317 51.53 -4.95 -13.36
C ARG A 317 50.68 -5.96 -14.12
N LEU A 318 50.92 -6.09 -15.42
CA LEU A 318 51.01 -7.36 -16.14
C LEU A 318 51.32 -7.08 -17.62
N LYS A 319 52.17 -7.94 -18.17
CA LYS A 319 52.88 -7.80 -19.44
C LYS A 319 51.96 -7.97 -20.65
N GLU A 320 52.39 -7.35 -21.75
CA GLU A 320 52.14 -7.68 -23.16
C GLU A 320 51.30 -8.93 -23.43
N SER A 321 50.09 -8.75 -23.97
CA SER A 321 49.68 -9.31 -25.27
C SER A 321 48.23 -8.90 -25.60
N ASP A 322 48.04 -8.62 -26.89
CA ASP A 322 46.79 -8.56 -27.63
C ASP A 322 45.91 -7.31 -27.52
N SER A 323 46.04 -6.50 -28.57
CA SER A 323 45.14 -5.45 -29.03
C SER A 323 43.72 -5.97 -29.32
N VAL A 324 42.71 -5.32 -28.76
CA VAL A 324 41.32 -5.35 -29.28
C VAL A 324 40.79 -3.92 -29.30
N PHE A 325 40.45 -3.45 -30.50
CA PHE A 325 39.71 -2.22 -30.75
C PHE A 325 38.26 -2.39 -30.27
N TYR A 326 37.70 -1.36 -29.62
CA TYR A 326 36.24 -1.23 -29.48
C TYR A 326 35.78 -0.04 -30.31
N ASP A 327 34.80 -0.34 -31.16
CA ASP A 327 34.10 0.54 -32.08
C ASP A 327 32.82 1.02 -31.36
N GLU A 328 32.61 2.33 -31.25
CA GLU A 328 31.44 2.92 -30.60
C GLU A 328 30.26 2.95 -31.59
N GLY A 329 29.30 2.03 -31.41
CA GLY A 329 28.04 2.03 -32.15
C GLY A 329 26.98 2.98 -31.55
N PRO A 330 26.05 3.51 -32.37
CA PRO A 330 25.10 4.52 -31.95
C PRO A 330 23.88 3.95 -31.20
N ILE A 331 23.38 4.77 -30.27
CA ILE A 331 22.18 4.54 -29.44
C ILE A 331 20.92 4.60 -30.32
N ILE A 332 20.10 3.54 -30.29
CA ILE A 332 18.76 3.50 -30.90
C ILE A 332 17.71 3.66 -29.79
N THR A 333 16.86 4.68 -29.91
CA THR A 333 15.62 4.82 -29.13
C THR A 333 14.53 3.97 -29.77
N SER A 334 14.01 2.97 -29.06
CA SER A 334 12.78 2.28 -29.44
C SER A 334 11.69 2.61 -28.43
N GLY A 335 10.66 3.34 -28.91
CA GLY A 335 9.43 3.58 -28.19
C GLY A 335 8.55 2.33 -28.22
N SER A 336 8.00 1.96 -27.08
CA SER A 336 6.79 1.14 -27.00
C SER A 336 5.76 1.94 -26.20
N GLU A 337 4.77 2.45 -26.93
CA GLU A 337 3.52 2.99 -26.39
C GLU A 337 2.78 1.86 -25.68
N TRP A 338 2.30 2.15 -24.46
CA TRP A 338 1.32 1.32 -23.76
C TRP A 338 0.09 2.20 -23.53
N ASP A 339 -0.93 1.97 -24.36
CA ASP A 339 -2.27 2.53 -24.18
C ASP A 339 -2.96 1.84 -23.00
N TRP A 340 -3.42 2.64 -22.04
CA TRP A 340 -4.41 2.21 -21.06
C TRP A 340 -5.80 2.61 -21.60
N ASP A 341 -6.55 1.61 -22.06
CA ASP A 341 -7.98 1.76 -22.39
C ASP A 341 -8.76 2.17 -21.13
N ALA A 342 -9.14 3.44 -21.07
CA ALA A 342 -10.06 3.99 -20.08
C ALA A 342 -11.37 4.40 -20.78
N ASP A 343 -12.06 3.43 -21.38
CA ASP A 343 -13.38 3.65 -22.00
C ASP A 343 -14.47 2.85 -21.29
N GLN A 344 -15.06 3.46 -20.24
CA GLN A 344 -16.44 3.18 -19.84
C GLN A 344 -17.14 4.47 -19.39
N TYR A 345 -17.49 5.31 -20.35
CA TYR A 345 -18.61 6.25 -20.22
C TYR A 345 -19.49 6.19 -21.47
N ARG A 346 -20.53 5.35 -21.42
CA ARG A 346 -21.65 5.41 -22.38
C ARG A 346 -22.64 6.48 -21.93
N THR A 347 -22.70 7.58 -22.66
CA THR A 347 -23.87 8.46 -22.72
C THR A 347 -24.77 8.04 -23.89
N THR A 348 -26.07 8.00 -23.61
CA THR A 348 -27.16 7.58 -24.47
C THR A 348 -27.54 8.67 -25.48
N PHE A 349 -27.58 8.36 -26.79
CA PHE A 349 -28.44 9.05 -27.75
C PHE A 349 -28.97 8.12 -28.86
N VAL A 350 -30.31 8.04 -28.89
CA VAL A 350 -31.29 7.98 -30.01
C VAL A 350 -30.95 7.25 -31.33
N GLN A 351 -31.85 6.34 -31.72
CA GLN A 351 -31.86 5.51 -32.93
C GLN A 351 -32.27 6.22 -34.24
N HIS A 352 -31.80 5.60 -35.35
CA HIS A 352 -32.38 5.43 -36.72
C HIS A 352 -31.73 6.21 -37.88
N PRO A 353 -31.82 5.72 -39.16
CA PRO A 353 -31.24 4.47 -39.66
C PRO A 353 -30.55 4.58 -41.07
N SER A 354 -29.81 3.51 -41.41
CA SER A 354 -29.54 2.91 -42.75
C SER A 354 -29.03 3.76 -43.93
N HIS A 355 -27.91 3.34 -44.53
CA HIS A 355 -27.85 2.99 -45.97
C HIS A 355 -26.57 2.20 -46.35
N ASP A 356 -26.74 1.35 -47.35
CA ASP A 356 -25.83 0.38 -47.99
C ASP A 356 -24.65 1.00 -48.76
N ASN A 357 -23.54 0.24 -48.92
CA ASN A 357 -23.08 -0.34 -50.22
C ASN A 357 -21.58 -0.70 -50.29
N ASN A 358 -21.32 -1.90 -50.86
CA ASN A 358 -20.29 -2.31 -51.85
C ASN A 358 -18.79 -1.99 -51.64
N SER A 359 -17.87 -2.97 -51.51
CA SER A 359 -17.29 -3.96 -52.48
C SER A 359 -16.02 -3.46 -53.20
N ILE A 360 -15.08 -4.39 -53.53
CA ILE A 360 -13.85 -4.28 -54.37
C ILE A 360 -12.58 -3.98 -53.52
N THR A 361 -11.43 -4.68 -53.53
CA THR A 361 -10.74 -5.61 -54.45
C THR A 361 -9.63 -6.39 -53.71
N THR A 362 -9.34 -7.61 -54.15
CA THR A 362 -8.06 -8.34 -53.95
C THR A 362 -7.46 -8.62 -55.31
N ASP A 363 -6.20 -8.26 -55.55
CA ASP A 363 -5.33 -8.87 -56.57
C ASP A 363 -3.87 -8.45 -56.34
N LEU A 364 -2.95 -9.39 -56.59
CA LEU A 364 -1.47 -9.32 -56.54
C LEU A 364 -0.81 -9.78 -55.23
N ILE A 365 -0.54 -11.09 -55.13
CA ILE A 365 0.73 -11.71 -54.70
C ILE A 365 0.60 -13.19 -55.06
N ASP A 366 1.27 -13.64 -56.12
CA ASP A 366 1.66 -15.04 -56.36
C ASP A 366 2.45 -15.14 -57.67
N LYS A 367 3.78 -15.09 -57.58
CA LYS A 367 4.74 -15.61 -58.59
C LYS A 367 6.18 -15.43 -58.12
N ALA A 368 6.73 -16.40 -57.40
CA ALA A 368 8.14 -16.81 -57.48
C ALA A 368 8.39 -18.02 -56.58
N HIS A 369 8.10 -19.21 -57.10
CA HIS A 369 8.71 -20.45 -56.66
C HIS A 369 9.19 -21.16 -57.93
N ASP A 370 10.50 -21.37 -58.02
CA ASP A 370 11.18 -22.54 -58.63
C ASP A 370 12.53 -22.13 -59.25
N GLU A 371 13.61 -22.64 -58.63
CA GLU A 371 14.73 -23.35 -59.29
C GLU A 371 15.98 -23.35 -58.38
N VAL A 372 16.13 -24.37 -57.53
CA VAL A 372 17.46 -24.83 -57.08
C VAL A 372 17.40 -26.33 -56.79
N THR A 373 17.93 -27.16 -57.69
CA THR A 373 18.60 -28.42 -57.29
C THR A 373 19.64 -28.86 -58.33
N THR A 374 20.77 -29.35 -57.81
CA THR A 374 21.84 -30.13 -58.46
C THR A 374 22.94 -29.39 -59.25
N LYS A 375 24.05 -29.04 -58.58
CA LYS A 375 25.43 -29.27 -59.04
C LYS A 375 26.44 -29.11 -57.89
N GLN A 376 27.42 -30.01 -57.87
CA GLN A 376 28.52 -30.14 -56.89
C GLN A 376 29.46 -28.92 -56.81
N PRO A 377 30.26 -28.76 -55.74
CA PRO A 377 30.75 -27.47 -55.30
C PRO A 377 31.96 -26.99 -56.12
N LYS A 378 31.84 -25.79 -56.70
CA LYS A 378 33.00 -25.00 -57.12
C LYS A 378 33.61 -24.33 -55.89
N ARG A 379 34.94 -24.29 -55.82
CA ARG A 379 35.72 -23.48 -54.86
C ARG A 379 35.15 -22.07 -54.81
N TRP A 380 34.78 -21.62 -53.63
CA TRP A 380 34.26 -20.28 -53.41
C TRP A 380 35.33 -19.25 -53.73
N SER A 381 34.95 -18.22 -54.46
CA SER A 381 35.78 -17.03 -54.60
C SER A 381 35.82 -16.26 -53.27
N PHE A 382 36.87 -15.48 -53.04
CA PHE A 382 37.07 -14.70 -51.81
C PHE A 382 35.88 -13.76 -51.49
N LYS A 383 35.09 -13.37 -52.50
CA LYS A 383 33.85 -12.60 -52.32
C LYS A 383 32.68 -13.41 -51.76
N GLU A 384 32.59 -14.70 -52.04
CA GLU A 384 31.50 -15.58 -51.58
C GLU A 384 31.73 -16.04 -50.13
N TYR A 385 32.98 -16.12 -49.67
CA TYR A 385 33.32 -16.40 -48.28
C TYR A 385 32.85 -15.29 -47.32
N ASN A 386 32.93 -14.02 -47.75
CA ASN A 386 32.48 -12.87 -46.95
C ASN A 386 30.95 -12.78 -46.83
N ALA A 387 30.20 -13.21 -47.85
CA ALA A 387 28.73 -13.25 -47.76
C ALA A 387 28.24 -14.32 -46.76
N HIS A 388 28.98 -15.43 -46.65
CA HIS A 388 28.64 -16.52 -45.74
C HIS A 388 29.10 -16.29 -44.29
N SER A 389 30.17 -15.52 -44.07
CA SER A 389 30.49 -15.02 -42.72
C SER A 389 29.44 -14.02 -42.28
N PHE A 390 29.05 -13.09 -43.15
CA PHE A 390 28.02 -12.10 -42.85
C PHE A 390 26.66 -12.74 -42.52
N LEU A 391 26.23 -13.77 -43.26
CA LEU A 391 24.99 -14.51 -42.94
C LEU A 391 25.10 -15.35 -41.65
N ARG A 392 26.28 -15.91 -41.35
CA ARG A 392 26.52 -16.57 -40.04
C ARG A 392 26.49 -15.57 -38.89
N ASP A 393 27.06 -14.39 -39.08
CA ASP A 393 27.07 -13.34 -38.06
C ASP A 393 25.66 -12.76 -37.88
N LEU A 394 24.85 -12.67 -38.93
CA LEU A 394 23.43 -12.29 -38.86
C LEU A 394 22.56 -13.33 -38.16
N ASP A 395 22.78 -14.62 -38.43
CA ASP A 395 22.06 -15.70 -37.76
C ASP A 395 22.51 -15.86 -36.31
N LYS A 396 23.79 -15.60 -36.01
CA LYS A 396 24.33 -15.58 -34.64
C LYS A 396 23.77 -14.40 -33.85
N ASN A 397 23.75 -13.20 -34.42
CA ASN A 397 23.16 -12.02 -33.79
C ASN A 397 21.64 -12.19 -33.60
N ARG A 398 20.93 -12.82 -34.55
CA ARG A 398 19.50 -13.17 -34.38
C ARG A 398 19.25 -14.26 -33.33
N ALA A 399 20.21 -15.15 -33.11
CA ALA A 399 20.13 -16.16 -32.06
C ALA A 399 20.41 -15.53 -30.69
N GLU A 400 21.43 -14.67 -30.60
CA GLU A 400 21.77 -13.90 -29.39
C GLU A 400 20.62 -12.94 -29.01
N ASP A 401 20.01 -12.23 -29.97
CA ASP A 401 18.81 -11.39 -29.74
C ASP A 401 17.60 -12.21 -29.27
N LYS A 402 17.42 -13.42 -29.79
CA LYS A 402 16.34 -14.33 -29.36
C LYS A 402 16.61 -14.87 -27.97
N GLU A 403 17.86 -15.20 -27.65
CA GLU A 403 18.28 -15.69 -26.35
C GLU A 403 18.12 -14.62 -25.28
N GLN A 404 18.57 -13.39 -25.55
CA GLN A 404 18.44 -12.26 -24.62
C GLN A 404 16.97 -11.84 -24.41
N LYS A 405 16.14 -11.93 -25.46
CA LYS A 405 14.68 -11.73 -25.34
C LYS A 405 14.01 -12.84 -24.56
N LEU A 406 14.46 -14.10 -24.71
CA LEU A 406 13.96 -15.22 -23.91
C LEU A 406 14.38 -15.08 -22.44
N GLU A 407 15.62 -14.67 -22.17
CA GLU A 407 16.13 -14.43 -20.81
C GLU A 407 15.34 -13.33 -20.10
N SER A 408 15.08 -12.19 -20.75
CA SER A 408 14.22 -11.13 -20.19
C SER A 408 12.79 -11.62 -19.92
N GLN A 409 12.20 -12.42 -20.83
CA GLN A 409 10.87 -12.99 -20.61
C GLN A 409 10.85 -14.01 -19.47
N VAL A 410 11.92 -14.80 -19.31
CA VAL A 410 12.09 -15.78 -18.23
C VAL A 410 12.29 -15.07 -16.88
N GLU A 411 13.10 -14.01 -16.82
CA GLU A 411 13.29 -13.20 -15.61
C GLU A 411 12.02 -12.45 -15.18
N GLU A 412 11.23 -11.96 -16.13
CA GLU A 412 9.93 -11.32 -15.91
C GLU A 412 8.90 -12.34 -15.36
N GLN A 413 8.81 -13.52 -15.98
CA GLN A 413 7.94 -14.59 -15.49
C GLN A 413 8.38 -15.12 -14.12
N LEU A 414 9.69 -15.19 -13.85
CA LEU A 414 10.25 -15.54 -12.54
C LEU A 414 9.92 -14.48 -11.49
N SER A 415 10.01 -13.19 -11.81
CA SER A 415 9.64 -12.10 -10.89
C SER A 415 8.15 -12.09 -10.58
N LEU A 416 7.29 -12.33 -11.58
CA LEU A 416 5.84 -12.51 -11.38
C LEU A 416 5.53 -13.73 -10.50
N LEU A 417 6.14 -14.88 -10.79
CA LEU A 417 5.98 -16.10 -9.99
C LEU A 417 6.51 -15.95 -8.56
N LEU A 418 7.59 -15.20 -8.36
CA LEU A 418 8.14 -14.92 -7.02
C LEU A 418 7.27 -13.90 -6.27
N GLY A 419 6.74 -12.87 -6.93
CA GLY A 419 5.79 -11.92 -6.34
C GLY A 419 4.50 -12.58 -5.88
N GLU A 420 3.88 -13.40 -6.74
CA GLU A 420 2.66 -14.15 -6.41
C GLU A 420 2.89 -15.19 -5.31
N ARG A 421 4.06 -15.84 -5.26
CA ARG A 421 4.39 -16.85 -4.24
C ARG A 421 4.85 -16.25 -2.92
N CYS A 422 5.49 -15.07 -2.90
CA CYS A 422 5.80 -14.35 -1.66
C CYS A 422 4.51 -13.83 -0.98
N SER A 423 3.52 -13.41 -1.76
CA SER A 423 2.15 -13.14 -1.25
C SER A 423 1.53 -14.40 -0.64
N LEU A 424 1.69 -15.55 -1.30
CA LEU A 424 1.22 -16.85 -0.78
C LEU A 424 1.97 -17.29 0.49
N ILE A 425 3.28 -17.01 0.62
CA ILE A 425 4.09 -17.33 1.81
C ILE A 425 3.70 -16.43 2.99
N SER A 426 3.34 -15.17 2.74
CA SER A 426 2.73 -14.27 3.74
C SER A 426 1.33 -14.71 4.17
N LEU A 427 0.60 -15.44 3.31
CA LEU A 427 -0.71 -16.02 3.63
C LEU A 427 -0.58 -17.37 4.36
N LEU A 428 0.46 -18.15 4.03
CA LEU A 428 0.72 -19.50 4.57
C LEU A 428 1.48 -19.49 5.90
N SER A 429 2.08 -18.37 6.31
CA SER A 429 2.61 -18.18 7.67
C SER A 429 1.54 -18.30 8.77
N ASN A 430 0.25 -18.32 8.40
CA ASN A 430 -0.90 -18.62 9.29
C ASN A 430 -1.49 -20.04 9.15
N LEU A 431 -0.96 -20.91 8.28
CA LEU A 431 -1.48 -22.26 8.05
C LEU A 431 -0.39 -23.32 8.21
N HIS A 432 -0.52 -24.11 9.28
CA HIS A 432 0.33 -25.28 9.51
C HIS A 432 0.12 -26.34 8.41
N ILE A 433 1.26 -26.88 7.93
CA ILE A 433 1.47 -28.07 7.07
C ILE A 433 1.64 -27.75 5.57
N ILE A 434 2.90 -27.67 5.13
CA ILE A 434 3.29 -27.90 3.73
C ILE A 434 3.47 -29.41 3.53
N LYS A 435 2.66 -30.02 2.67
CA LYS A 435 2.78 -31.44 2.32
C LYS A 435 3.53 -31.57 0.99
N ILE A 436 4.82 -31.91 1.04
CA ILE A 436 5.62 -32.17 -0.16
C ILE A 436 5.35 -33.62 -0.61
N SER A 437 4.95 -33.81 -1.87
CA SER A 437 4.72 -35.15 -2.42
C SER A 437 6.05 -35.87 -2.65
N ALA A 438 6.05 -37.20 -2.51
CA ALA A 438 7.26 -38.04 -2.54
C ALA A 438 7.98 -38.12 -3.91
N ALA A 439 7.60 -37.30 -4.90
CA ALA A 439 8.09 -37.38 -6.27
C ALA A 439 9.08 -36.26 -6.66
N GLN A 440 9.53 -35.43 -5.72
CA GLN A 440 10.48 -34.34 -6.04
C GLN A 440 11.94 -34.79 -5.86
N SER A 441 12.83 -34.27 -6.71
CA SER A 441 14.26 -34.57 -6.67
C SER A 441 14.91 -33.98 -5.41
N GLU A 442 15.99 -34.61 -4.95
CA GLU A 442 16.76 -34.18 -3.77
C GLU A 442 17.23 -32.71 -3.89
N GLN A 443 17.51 -32.25 -5.11
CA GLN A 443 17.90 -30.88 -5.43
C GLN A 443 16.82 -29.86 -5.04
N THR A 444 15.55 -30.17 -5.35
CA THR A 444 14.40 -29.30 -5.04
C THR A 444 14.19 -29.19 -3.53
N VAL A 445 14.32 -30.30 -2.80
CA VAL A 445 14.23 -30.30 -1.33
C VAL A 445 15.33 -29.45 -0.69
N LYS A 446 16.56 -29.52 -1.21
CA LYS A 446 17.69 -28.69 -0.75
C LYS A 446 17.47 -27.19 -1.02
N GLN A 447 16.93 -26.83 -2.18
CA GLN A 447 16.59 -25.44 -2.51
C GLN A 447 15.50 -24.88 -1.59
N TYR A 448 14.44 -25.64 -1.31
CA TYR A 448 13.40 -25.23 -0.37
C TYR A 448 13.92 -25.09 1.07
N ALA A 449 14.80 -25.99 1.51
CA ALA A 449 15.42 -25.87 2.83
C ALA A 449 16.29 -24.60 2.95
N ALA A 450 17.04 -24.25 1.91
CA ALA A 450 17.86 -23.03 1.89
C ALA A 450 17.00 -21.75 1.96
N ILE A 451 15.89 -21.71 1.22
CA ILE A 451 14.93 -20.60 1.26
C ILE A 451 14.32 -20.48 2.66
N LEU A 452 13.86 -21.58 3.27
CA LEU A 452 13.26 -21.58 4.59
C LEU A 452 14.24 -21.17 5.71
N SER A 453 15.51 -21.55 5.61
CA SER A 453 16.54 -21.07 6.53
C SER A 453 16.85 -19.58 6.39
N ALA A 454 16.78 -19.02 5.17
CA ALA A 454 16.98 -17.58 4.97
C ALA A 454 15.90 -16.70 5.63
N VAL A 455 14.70 -17.26 5.87
CA VAL A 455 13.59 -16.60 6.60
C VAL A 455 13.51 -16.99 8.09
N GLY A 456 14.54 -17.64 8.64
CA GLY A 456 14.66 -17.91 10.07
C GLY A 456 13.91 -19.16 10.58
N LEU A 457 13.45 -20.04 9.69
CA LEU A 457 12.79 -21.30 10.07
C LEU A 457 13.81 -22.45 10.11
N VAL A 458 13.86 -23.18 11.22
CA VAL A 458 14.67 -24.39 11.37
C VAL A 458 13.92 -25.57 10.76
N VAL A 459 14.51 -26.22 9.76
CA VAL A 459 13.92 -27.39 9.09
C VAL A 459 14.80 -28.61 9.28
N ALA A 460 14.24 -29.69 9.82
CA ALA A 460 14.91 -30.99 9.90
C ALA A 460 14.45 -31.87 8.73
N ALA A 461 15.40 -32.36 7.93
CA ALA A 461 15.14 -33.35 6.89
C ALA A 461 15.36 -34.76 7.43
N ASN A 462 14.36 -35.62 7.36
CA ASN A 462 14.51 -37.04 7.71
C ASN A 462 13.86 -37.91 6.62
N GLY A 463 14.68 -38.61 5.83
CA GLY A 463 14.21 -39.56 4.80
C GLY A 463 13.29 -38.97 3.73
N GLY A 464 13.58 -37.77 3.21
CA GLY A 464 12.80 -37.15 2.13
C GLY A 464 11.52 -36.42 2.56
N LYS A 465 11.26 -36.32 3.86
CA LYS A 465 10.18 -35.48 4.42
C LYS A 465 10.78 -34.33 5.24
N LEU A 466 10.35 -33.10 4.94
CA LEU A 466 10.63 -31.92 5.76
C LEU A 466 9.56 -31.84 6.85
N LYS A 467 9.98 -31.80 8.12
CA LYS A 467 9.08 -31.58 9.25
C LYS A 467 9.36 -30.19 9.83
N LEU A 468 8.37 -29.31 9.79
CA LEU A 468 8.37 -28.04 10.52
C LEU A 468 7.93 -28.33 11.96
N GLU A 469 8.77 -28.01 12.94
CA GLU A 469 8.38 -28.03 14.35
C GLU A 469 8.52 -26.62 14.93
N GLY A 470 7.41 -26.06 15.40
CA GLY A 470 7.42 -24.76 16.09
C GLY A 470 6.10 -24.43 16.77
N THR A 471 6.08 -24.54 18.10
CA THR A 471 5.34 -23.60 18.95
C THR A 471 6.43 -22.73 19.59
N LEU A 472 6.27 -21.40 19.55
CA LEU A 472 7.27 -20.39 19.94
C LEU A 472 7.96 -20.70 21.30
N THR A 473 7.25 -21.35 22.21
CA THR A 473 7.69 -21.74 23.55
C THR A 473 8.87 -22.73 23.57
N LYS A 474 8.98 -23.65 22.60
CA LYS A 474 10.06 -24.66 22.57
C LYS A 474 11.38 -24.15 21.96
N VAL A 475 11.32 -23.10 21.15
CA VAL A 475 12.50 -22.46 20.56
C VAL A 475 13.24 -21.65 21.65
N LEU A 476 12.50 -21.00 22.55
CA LEU A 476 13.06 -20.28 23.69
C LEU A 476 13.70 -21.23 24.72
N GLU A 477 13.10 -22.38 25.02
CA GLU A 477 13.69 -23.40 25.91
C GLU A 477 15.02 -24.00 25.41
N LYS A 478 15.29 -23.95 24.10
CA LYS A 478 16.56 -24.42 23.52
C LYS A 478 17.63 -23.33 23.46
N LEU A 479 17.23 -22.07 23.33
CA LEU A 479 18.17 -20.93 23.33
C LEU A 479 18.72 -20.64 24.73
N ASP A 480 17.93 -20.85 25.80
CA ASP A 480 18.40 -20.75 27.19
C ASP A 480 19.46 -21.80 27.58
N LYS A 481 19.70 -22.81 26.74
CA LYS A 481 20.72 -23.84 26.96
C LYS A 481 22.01 -23.61 26.17
N VAL A 482 22.07 -22.56 25.35
CA VAL A 482 23.24 -22.21 24.53
C VAL A 482 23.84 -20.89 25.01
N THR A 483 24.21 -20.84 26.28
CA THR A 483 25.11 -19.83 26.84
C THR A 483 25.88 -20.47 27.98
N PHE A 484 27.03 -21.07 27.64
CA PHE A 484 28.27 -21.08 28.43
C PHE A 484 29.29 -21.96 27.68
N ALA A 485 29.96 -21.37 26.70
CA ALA A 485 31.26 -21.85 26.23
C ALA A 485 32.23 -20.67 26.37
N ASN A 486 32.74 -20.51 27.60
CA ASN A 486 33.82 -19.59 27.91
C ASN A 486 35.05 -19.98 27.07
N HIS A 487 35.58 -19.03 26.31
CA HIS A 487 36.98 -19.06 25.89
C HIS A 487 37.85 -18.71 27.10
N HIS A 488 38.44 -19.73 27.70
CA HIS A 488 39.65 -19.58 28.51
C HIS A 488 40.82 -19.30 27.56
N HIS A 489 41.43 -18.13 27.68
CA HIS A 489 42.87 -18.00 27.48
C HIS A 489 43.50 -17.78 28.85
N GLU A 490 44.35 -18.73 29.22
CA GLU A 490 45.29 -18.66 30.33
C GLU A 490 46.20 -17.42 30.18
N ASN A 491 46.51 -16.69 31.26
CA ASN A 491 47.73 -16.95 32.02
C ASN A 491 48.06 -15.88 33.10
N PHE A 492 48.66 -16.40 34.18
CA PHE A 492 49.61 -15.77 35.13
C PHE A 492 49.17 -15.16 36.48
N ILE A 493 49.33 -15.99 37.53
CA ILE A 493 50.22 -15.83 38.72
C ILE A 493 50.16 -14.50 39.51
N MET A 494 49.71 -14.53 40.78
CA MET A 494 50.55 -14.65 42.00
C MET A 494 49.70 -14.38 43.27
N GLY A 495 49.86 -15.18 44.32
CA GLY A 495 49.37 -14.90 45.68
C GLY A 495 48.59 -16.04 46.30
#